data_AF-A0A955T0X5-F1
#
_entry.id   AF-A0A955T0X5-F1
#
_cell.length_a   1.000
_cell.length_b   1.000
_cell.length_c   1.000
_cell.angle_alpha   90.00
_cell.angle_beta   90.00
_cell.angle_gamma   90.00
#
_symmetry.space_group_name_H-M   'P 1'
#
loop_
_entity.id
_entity.type
_entity.pdbx_description
1 polymer ?
#
loop_
_entity_poly.entity_id
_entity_poly.type
_entity_poly.pdbx_seq_one_letter_code
_entity_poly.pdbx_strand_id
1 'polypeptide(L)'
;MNWDDDIYFTANPDIESAHGWSSQFARFTTDANVYPIVFGSFKIENALVGKNARVSHAINLVLHGLVSVSAFFLLCRWVPDWRIAFWASLLFAVHPLQVSTVAWVAERKSLLGSLFFLWALIAADSKKAWVVWVSLLLAVLGYLCKSPLVVFPAIFVVADLFLRPGHGRRWTLWGVHAGVAAVFAWVYSGREVSQSLSLGQRLELVPASLGHYLEKWVCPSQMLPIYPKWDLSGAHGEMIGWIP
;
A
#
# COMPACT_ATOMS: atom_id res chain seq x y z
N MET A 1 9.50 1.31 20.27
CA MET A 1 9.57 0.14 19.35
C MET A 1 9.86 0.71 17.98
N ASN A 2 11.15 0.84 17.63
CA ASN A 2 11.61 1.45 16.37
C ASN A 2 12.18 0.34 15.49
N TRP A 3 11.36 -0.60 15.02
CA TRP A 3 11.85 -1.76 14.26
C TRP A 3 12.31 -1.35 12.86
N ASP A 4 11.35 -1.04 12.01
CA ASP A 4 11.61 -0.60 10.64
C ASP A 4 12.08 0.86 10.58
N ASP A 5 11.75 1.69 11.57
CA ASP A 5 12.08 3.13 11.53
C ASP A 5 13.59 3.37 11.44
N ASP A 6 14.41 2.51 12.03
CA ASP A 6 15.87 2.58 11.89
C ASP A 6 16.31 2.28 10.45
N ILE A 7 15.68 1.30 9.80
CA ILE A 7 15.95 0.90 8.43
C ILE A 7 15.54 2.01 7.44
N TYR A 8 14.39 2.65 7.64
CA TYR A 8 13.84 3.61 6.67
C TYR A 8 14.15 5.07 7.00
N PHE A 9 14.42 5.44 8.25
CA PHE A 9 14.49 6.83 8.69
C PHE A 9 15.68 7.18 9.59
N THR A 10 15.78 6.61 10.79
CA THR A 10 16.73 7.07 11.82
C THR A 10 18.18 6.68 11.51
N ALA A 11 18.42 5.44 11.07
CA ALA A 11 19.75 4.91 10.79
C ALA A 11 20.05 4.74 9.29
N ASN A 12 19.19 5.26 8.41
CA ASN A 12 19.39 5.11 6.98
C ASN A 12 20.38 6.15 6.42
N PRO A 13 21.53 5.73 5.84
CA PRO A 13 22.54 6.65 5.30
C PRO A 13 22.10 7.34 4.00
N ASP A 14 21.16 6.76 3.23
CA ASP A 14 20.69 7.32 1.96
C ASP A 14 19.85 8.60 2.17
N ILE A 15 19.30 8.82 3.36
CA ILE A 15 18.54 10.05 3.67
C ILE A 15 19.45 11.28 3.60
N GLU A 16 20.67 11.18 4.12
CA GLU A 16 21.62 12.29 4.18
C GLU A 16 22.48 12.36 2.90
N SER A 17 22.76 11.23 2.27
CA SER A 17 23.58 11.15 1.04
C SER A 17 22.98 11.88 -0.15
N ALA A 18 23.78 12.69 -0.86
CA ALA A 18 23.36 13.39 -2.09
C ALA A 18 22.83 12.43 -3.17
N HIS A 19 23.42 11.23 -3.29
CA HIS A 19 23.04 10.20 -4.26
C HIS A 19 22.08 9.15 -3.67
N GLY A 20 21.60 9.36 -2.45
CA GLY A 20 20.78 8.36 -1.76
C GLY A 20 19.46 8.06 -2.48
N TRP A 21 18.84 9.06 -3.12
CA TRP A 21 17.60 8.82 -3.86
C TRP A 21 17.83 7.95 -5.12
N SER A 22 18.91 8.19 -5.87
CA SER A 22 19.29 7.36 -7.01
C SER A 22 19.73 5.95 -6.60
N SER A 23 20.43 5.82 -5.46
CA SER A 23 20.81 4.53 -4.85
C SER A 23 19.58 3.65 -4.59
N GLN A 24 18.51 4.26 -4.06
CA GLN A 24 17.24 3.58 -3.80
C GLN A 24 16.60 3.07 -5.11
N PHE A 25 16.58 3.87 -6.18
CA PHE A 25 16.10 3.39 -7.48
C PHE A 25 16.95 2.24 -8.04
N ALA A 26 18.27 2.32 -7.91
CA ALA A 26 19.19 1.28 -8.40
C ALA A 26 19.01 -0.06 -7.69
N ARG A 27 18.65 -0.03 -6.39
CA ARG A 27 18.47 -1.23 -5.55
C ARG A 27 17.03 -1.75 -5.50
N PHE A 28 16.07 -1.03 -6.08
CA PHE A 28 14.65 -1.36 -5.99
C PHE A 28 14.33 -2.77 -6.48
N THR A 29 15.02 -3.28 -7.49
CA THR A 29 14.72 -4.61 -8.05
C THR A 29 15.30 -5.76 -7.22
N THR A 30 16.27 -5.51 -6.36
CA THR A 30 16.99 -6.56 -5.60
C THR A 30 16.65 -6.54 -4.11
N ASP A 31 16.49 -5.34 -3.52
CA ASP A 31 16.33 -5.15 -2.08
C ASP A 31 14.85 -5.05 -1.66
N ALA A 32 14.46 -5.89 -0.70
CA ALA A 32 13.09 -5.93 -0.16
C ALA A 32 12.72 -4.70 0.67
N ASN A 33 13.70 -4.00 1.24
CA ASN A 33 13.52 -2.86 2.14
C ASN A 33 13.70 -1.51 1.44
N VAL A 34 13.56 -1.48 0.12
CA VAL A 34 13.78 -0.29 -0.71
C VAL A 34 12.47 0.17 -1.35
N TYR A 35 12.08 1.41 -1.02
CA TYR A 35 10.87 2.10 -1.50
C TYR A 35 11.20 3.55 -1.94
N PRO A 36 11.66 3.76 -3.19
CA PRO A 36 12.28 5.02 -3.62
C PRO A 36 11.45 6.28 -3.38
N ILE A 37 10.13 6.21 -3.52
CA ILE A 37 9.25 7.36 -3.31
C ILE A 37 9.12 7.70 -1.83
N VAL A 38 9.05 6.68 -0.97
CA VAL A 38 8.98 6.83 0.48
C VAL A 38 10.28 7.43 1.00
N PHE A 39 11.41 6.93 0.51
CA PHE A 39 12.74 7.48 0.79
C PHE A 39 12.89 8.93 0.35
N GLY A 40 12.40 9.26 -0.85
CA GLY A 40 12.35 10.65 -1.31
C GLY A 40 11.57 11.54 -0.33
N SER A 41 10.43 11.08 0.19
CA SER A 41 9.67 11.82 1.19
C SER A 41 10.44 12.05 2.49
N PHE A 42 11.13 11.04 3.00
CA PHE A 42 11.95 11.15 4.22
C PHE A 42 13.16 12.04 4.02
N LYS A 43 13.78 11.99 2.84
CA LYS A 43 14.89 12.88 2.49
C LYS A 43 14.46 14.34 2.46
N ILE A 44 13.30 14.64 1.85
CA ILE A 44 12.73 16.00 1.83
C ILE A 44 12.41 16.46 3.25
N GLU A 45 11.75 15.61 4.06
CA GLU A 45 11.47 15.92 5.46
C GLU A 45 12.75 16.23 6.24
N ASN A 46 13.76 15.36 6.15
CA ASN A 46 15.03 15.55 6.84
C ASN A 46 15.74 16.84 6.41
N ALA A 47 15.69 17.20 5.13
CA ALA A 47 16.27 18.44 4.63
C ALA A 47 15.57 19.70 5.17
N LEU A 48 14.26 19.62 5.45
CA LEU A 48 13.45 20.75 5.91
C LEU A 48 13.43 20.90 7.44
N VAL A 49 13.36 19.79 8.17
CA VAL A 49 13.11 19.79 9.62
C VAL A 49 14.02 18.85 10.41
N GLY A 50 14.95 18.15 9.75
CA GLY A 50 15.78 17.11 10.35
C GLY A 50 15.02 15.84 10.72
N LYS A 51 15.69 14.93 11.44
CA LYS A 51 15.10 13.67 11.95
C LYS A 51 14.21 13.96 13.16
N ASN A 52 12.95 14.32 12.94
CA ASN A 52 11.99 14.63 14.00
C ASN A 52 10.76 13.72 13.93
N ALA A 53 10.70 12.73 14.82
CA ALA A 53 9.61 11.76 14.87
C ALA A 53 8.21 12.40 15.02
N ARG A 54 8.08 13.53 15.73
CA ARG A 54 6.78 14.22 15.87
C ARG A 54 6.29 14.75 14.53
N VAL A 55 7.20 15.30 13.72
CA VAL A 55 6.87 15.75 12.36
C VAL A 55 6.54 14.55 11.48
N SER A 56 7.29 13.45 11.60
CA SER A 56 7.03 12.26 10.81
C SER A 56 5.64 11.65 11.07
N HIS A 57 5.22 11.57 12.33
CA HIS A 57 3.87 11.14 12.69
C HIS A 57 2.79 12.13 12.25
N ALA A 58 3.05 13.44 12.33
CA ALA A 58 2.12 14.45 11.83
C ALA A 58 1.93 14.33 10.31
N ILE A 59 3.00 14.11 9.55
CA ILE A 59 2.93 13.84 8.10
C ILE A 59 2.09 12.59 7.84
N ASN A 60 2.31 11.50 8.59
CA ASN A 60 1.53 10.28 8.43
C ASN A 60 0.04 10.50 8.73
N LEU A 61 -0.29 11.30 9.75
CA LEU A 61 -1.67 11.67 10.06
C LEU A 61 -2.33 12.48 8.94
N VAL A 62 -1.60 13.45 8.38
CA VAL A 62 -2.06 14.24 7.22
C VAL A 62 -2.29 13.33 6.00
N LEU A 63 -1.34 12.43 5.72
CA LEU A 63 -1.47 11.47 4.63
C LEU A 63 -2.68 10.56 4.83
N HIS A 64 -2.94 10.07 6.04
CA HIS A 64 -4.14 9.28 6.36
C HIS A 64 -5.44 10.06 6.13
N GLY A 65 -5.46 11.34 6.50
CA GLY A 65 -6.56 12.24 6.18
C GLY A 65 -6.79 12.34 4.67
N LEU A 66 -5.72 12.53 3.88
CA LEU A 66 -5.80 12.58 2.42
C LEU A 66 -6.26 11.26 1.80
N VAL A 67 -5.81 10.12 2.32
CA VAL A 67 -6.28 8.78 1.90
C VAL A 67 -7.78 8.67 2.17
N SER A 68 -8.23 9.05 3.37
CA SER A 68 -9.65 8.96 3.76
C SER A 68 -10.55 9.84 2.91
N VAL A 69 -10.12 11.08 2.64
CA VAL A 69 -10.83 12.01 1.74
C VAL A 69 -10.84 11.49 0.31
N SER A 70 -9.73 10.93 -0.17
CA SER A 70 -9.66 10.34 -1.52
C SER A 70 -10.58 9.13 -1.64
N ALA A 71 -10.67 8.30 -0.60
CA ALA A 71 -11.59 7.17 -0.54
C ALA A 71 -13.06 7.65 -0.59
N PHE A 72 -13.41 8.72 0.14
CA PHE A 72 -14.72 9.35 0.05
C PHE A 72 -15.06 9.76 -1.39
N PHE A 73 -14.16 10.48 -2.07
CA PHE A 73 -14.38 10.93 -3.45
C PHE A 73 -14.48 9.78 -4.46
N LEU A 74 -13.75 8.69 -4.24
CA LEU A 74 -13.88 7.49 -5.06
C LEU A 74 -15.24 6.83 -4.84
N LEU A 75 -15.65 6.64 -3.58
CA LEU A 75 -16.92 6.02 -3.23
C LEU A 75 -18.11 6.83 -3.74
N CYS A 76 -18.07 8.15 -3.71
CA CYS A 76 -19.11 9.01 -4.31
C CYS A 76 -19.26 8.80 -5.83
N ARG A 77 -18.26 8.26 -6.52
CA ARG A 77 -18.37 7.89 -7.95
C ARG A 77 -18.91 6.48 -8.17
N TRP A 78 -18.78 5.62 -7.18
CA TRP A 78 -19.02 4.18 -7.29
C TRP A 78 -20.30 3.73 -6.59
N VAL A 79 -20.80 4.52 -5.64
CA VAL A 79 -21.99 4.23 -4.84
C VAL A 79 -23.04 5.30 -5.13
N PRO A 80 -24.34 4.94 -5.27
CA PRO A 80 -25.39 5.89 -5.66
C PRO A 80 -25.71 6.95 -4.60
N ASP A 81 -25.47 6.68 -3.31
CA ASP A 81 -25.74 7.60 -2.21
C ASP A 81 -24.43 8.10 -1.56
N TRP A 82 -24.21 9.42 -1.63
CA TRP A 82 -23.05 10.07 -1.03
C TRP A 82 -22.99 9.91 0.50
N ARG A 83 -24.13 9.69 1.17
CA ARG A 83 -24.18 9.45 2.62
C ARG A 83 -23.55 8.12 2.96
N ILE A 84 -23.76 7.09 2.14
CA ILE A 84 -23.09 5.79 2.30
C ILE A 84 -21.60 5.96 2.12
N ALA A 85 -21.16 6.69 1.09
CA ALA A 85 -19.75 7.02 0.87
C ALA A 85 -19.14 7.78 2.05
N PHE A 86 -19.86 8.76 2.60
CA PHE A 86 -19.43 9.55 3.76
C PHE A 86 -19.25 8.67 4.99
N TRP A 87 -20.25 7.89 5.38
CA TRP A 87 -20.17 7.04 6.57
C TRP A 87 -19.14 5.91 6.41
N ALA A 88 -19.02 5.31 5.22
CA ALA A 88 -18.02 4.28 4.95
C ALA A 88 -16.58 4.83 5.03
N SER A 89 -16.32 6.02 4.45
CA SER A 89 -15.01 6.67 4.52
C SER A 89 -14.67 7.20 5.91
N LEU A 90 -15.67 7.70 6.65
CA LEU A 90 -15.49 8.11 8.03
C LEU A 90 -15.18 6.91 8.93
N LEU A 91 -15.92 5.81 8.77
CA LEU A 91 -15.65 4.55 9.47
C LEU A 91 -14.23 4.09 9.19
N PHE A 92 -13.80 4.08 7.92
CA PHE A 92 -12.42 3.79 7.54
C PHE A 92 -11.43 4.70 8.27
N ALA A 93 -11.65 6.02 8.26
CA ALA A 93 -10.73 7.00 8.83
C ALA A 93 -10.50 6.82 10.34
N VAL A 94 -11.56 6.49 11.08
CA VAL A 94 -11.52 6.33 12.55
C VAL A 94 -11.33 4.87 13.00
N HIS A 95 -11.31 3.92 12.07
CA HIS A 95 -11.23 2.50 12.41
C HIS A 95 -9.92 2.20 13.17
N PRO A 96 -9.95 1.47 14.30
CA PRO A 96 -8.75 1.12 15.05
C PRO A 96 -7.66 0.40 14.24
N LEU A 97 -8.05 -0.33 13.19
CA LEU A 97 -7.10 -0.96 12.23
C LEU A 97 -6.17 0.06 11.56
N GLN A 98 -6.58 1.32 11.41
CA GLN A 98 -5.75 2.36 10.81
C GLN A 98 -4.72 2.93 11.78
N VAL A 99 -4.80 2.60 13.08
CA VAL A 99 -3.81 3.08 14.05
C VAL A 99 -2.42 2.56 13.70
N SER A 100 -2.30 1.31 13.26
CA SER A 100 -1.01 0.71 12.89
C SER A 100 -0.36 1.38 11.67
N THR A 101 -1.16 1.88 10.73
CA THR A 101 -0.67 2.54 9.51
C THR A 101 -0.21 3.98 9.77
N VAL A 102 -0.70 4.63 10.83
CA VAL A 102 -0.36 6.01 11.20
C VAL A 102 0.68 6.08 12.33
N ALA A 103 0.64 5.14 13.27
CA ALA A 103 1.48 5.15 14.46
C ALA A 103 2.94 4.82 14.18
N TRP A 104 3.27 4.16 13.06
CA TRP A 104 4.65 3.85 12.68
C TRP A 104 5.16 4.82 11.62
N VAL A 105 6.37 5.38 11.79
CA VAL A 105 6.95 6.29 10.80
C VAL A 105 7.17 5.57 9.47
N ALA A 106 7.75 4.37 9.51
CA ALA A 106 8.00 3.54 8.33
C ALA A 106 6.74 3.17 7.54
N GLU A 107 5.55 3.15 8.16
CA GLU A 107 4.28 2.84 7.48
C GLU A 107 3.78 3.97 6.55
N ARG A 108 4.53 5.07 6.46
CA ARG A 108 4.40 6.04 5.36
C ARG A 108 4.40 5.36 3.98
N LYS A 109 5.09 4.22 3.84
CA LYS A 109 5.06 3.37 2.64
C LYS A 109 3.65 2.95 2.23
N SER A 110 2.83 2.54 3.20
CA SER A 110 1.44 2.19 2.96
C SER A 110 0.59 3.41 2.68
N LEU A 111 0.75 4.49 3.43
CA LEU A 111 -0.06 5.70 3.29
C LEU A 111 0.12 6.36 1.91
N LEU A 112 1.37 6.57 1.47
CA LEU A 112 1.67 7.09 0.13
C LEU A 112 1.20 6.13 -0.97
N GLY A 113 1.44 4.83 -0.79
CA GLY A 113 0.98 3.80 -1.72
C GLY A 113 -0.54 3.83 -1.90
N SER A 114 -1.30 3.86 -0.80
CA SER A 114 -2.76 3.96 -0.80
C SER A 114 -3.26 5.26 -1.41
N LEU A 115 -2.59 6.39 -1.17
CA LEU A 115 -2.97 7.68 -1.75
C LEU A 115 -2.83 7.66 -3.27
N PHE A 116 -1.66 7.25 -3.78
CA PHE A 116 -1.42 7.14 -5.22
C PHE A 116 -2.35 6.11 -5.88
N PHE A 117 -2.63 5.01 -5.19
CA PHE A 117 -3.60 4.01 -5.62
C PHE A 117 -4.99 4.58 -5.82
N LEU A 118 -5.53 5.29 -4.82
CA LEU A 118 -6.86 5.89 -4.89
C LEU A 118 -6.91 6.97 -5.97
N TRP A 119 -5.87 7.79 -6.10
CA TRP A 119 -5.80 8.80 -7.17
C TRP A 119 -5.70 8.17 -8.55
N ALA A 120 -4.98 7.06 -8.70
CA ALA A 120 -4.94 6.30 -9.95
C ALA A 120 -6.34 5.78 -10.31
N LEU A 121 -7.10 5.21 -9.36
CA LEU A 121 -8.48 4.79 -9.59
C LEU A 121 -9.40 5.96 -9.99
N ILE A 122 -9.30 7.08 -9.28
CA ILE A 122 -10.07 8.30 -9.61
C ILE A 122 -9.72 8.81 -11.02
N ALA A 123 -8.44 8.80 -11.38
CA ALA A 123 -7.98 9.21 -12.71
C ALA A 123 -8.46 8.25 -13.80
N ALA A 124 -8.41 6.94 -13.54
CA ALA A 124 -8.87 5.88 -14.43
C ALA A 124 -10.36 6.02 -14.81
N ASP A 125 -11.18 6.68 -13.99
CA ASP A 125 -12.59 6.94 -14.28
C ASP A 125 -12.81 7.99 -15.38
N SER A 126 -11.83 8.86 -15.62
CA SER A 126 -11.93 9.93 -16.62
C SER A 126 -11.99 9.39 -18.05
N LYS A 127 -12.86 9.94 -18.91
CA LYS A 127 -12.93 9.58 -20.34
C LYS A 127 -11.82 10.23 -21.18
N LYS A 128 -11.04 11.15 -20.63
CA LYS A 128 -10.01 11.89 -21.36
C LYS A 128 -8.75 11.04 -21.51
N ALA A 129 -8.27 10.87 -22.74
CA ALA A 129 -7.12 10.01 -23.05
C ALA A 129 -5.85 10.38 -22.27
N TRP A 130 -5.56 11.67 -22.04
CA TRP A 130 -4.36 12.07 -21.29
C TRP A 130 -4.42 11.69 -19.81
N VAL A 131 -5.62 11.57 -19.22
CA VAL A 131 -5.81 11.22 -17.81
C VAL A 131 -5.52 9.73 -17.57
N VAL A 132 -5.58 8.91 -18.61
CA VAL A 132 -5.12 7.50 -18.56
C VAL A 132 -3.62 7.44 -18.26
N TRP A 133 -2.81 8.29 -18.88
CA TRP A 133 -1.37 8.35 -18.60
C TRP A 133 -1.09 8.81 -17.17
N VAL A 134 -1.89 9.74 -16.65
CA VAL A 134 -1.82 10.16 -15.24
C VAL A 134 -2.17 9.00 -14.31
N SER A 135 -3.21 8.22 -14.59
CA SER A 135 -3.57 7.01 -13.83
C SER A 135 -2.41 6.02 -13.78
N LEU A 136 -1.78 5.77 -14.94
CA LEU A 136 -0.64 4.84 -15.03
C LEU A 136 0.56 5.35 -14.23
N LEU A 137 0.89 6.63 -14.34
CA LEU A 137 1.97 7.24 -13.57
C LEU A 137 1.70 7.11 -12.06
N LEU A 138 0.49 7.43 -11.62
CA LEU A 138 0.09 7.30 -10.22
C LEU A 138 0.17 5.84 -9.75
N ALA A 139 -0.27 4.88 -10.55
CA ALA A 139 -0.14 3.46 -10.23
C ALA A 139 1.34 3.06 -10.06
N VAL A 140 2.21 3.48 -10.98
CA VAL A 140 3.67 3.26 -10.90
C VAL A 140 4.26 3.88 -9.63
N LEU A 141 3.90 5.11 -9.29
CA LEU A 141 4.36 5.75 -8.05
C LEU A 141 3.89 5.00 -6.81
N GLY A 142 2.66 4.49 -6.82
CA GLY A 142 2.14 3.61 -5.77
C GLY A 142 2.97 2.33 -5.64
N TYR A 143 3.26 1.66 -6.76
CA TYR A 143 4.10 0.46 -6.76
C TYR A 143 5.53 0.74 -6.29
N LEU A 144 6.06 1.96 -6.48
CA LEU A 144 7.36 2.33 -5.92
C LEU A 144 7.31 2.65 -4.42
N CYS A 145 6.11 2.79 -3.84
CA CYS A 145 5.91 2.99 -2.40
C CYS A 145 5.77 1.68 -1.64
N LYS A 146 4.95 0.74 -2.12
CA LYS A 146 4.75 -0.58 -1.47
C LYS A 146 4.16 -1.59 -2.46
N SER A 147 4.49 -2.87 -2.25
CA SER A 147 4.07 -4.02 -3.08
C SER A 147 2.56 -4.32 -3.18
N PRO A 148 1.70 -4.13 -2.15
CA PRO A 148 0.35 -4.71 -2.16
C PRO A 148 -0.62 -4.05 -3.14
N LEU A 149 -0.19 -3.12 -3.99
CA LEU A 149 -1.04 -2.53 -5.02
C LEU A 149 -1.23 -3.40 -6.27
N VAL A 150 -0.66 -4.62 -6.31
CA VAL A 150 -0.85 -5.57 -7.44
C VAL A 150 -2.34 -5.94 -7.63
N VAL A 151 -3.18 -5.69 -6.63
CA VAL A 151 -4.65 -5.80 -6.72
C VAL A 151 -5.32 -4.68 -7.50
N PHE A 152 -4.59 -3.65 -7.97
CA PHE A 152 -5.16 -2.55 -8.75
C PHE A 152 -6.05 -3.00 -9.91
N PRO A 153 -5.62 -3.91 -10.80
CA PRO A 153 -6.46 -4.36 -11.91
C PRO A 153 -7.69 -5.12 -11.42
N ALA A 154 -7.55 -5.91 -10.35
CA ALA A 154 -8.66 -6.68 -9.79
C ALA A 154 -9.75 -5.77 -9.20
N ILE A 155 -9.36 -4.72 -8.46
CA ILE A 155 -10.30 -3.74 -7.89
C ILE A 155 -11.04 -3.00 -9.00
N PHE A 156 -10.34 -2.64 -10.08
CA PHE A 156 -10.96 -1.97 -11.21
C PHE A 156 -11.99 -2.87 -11.94
N VAL A 157 -11.67 -4.17 -12.10
CA VAL A 157 -12.61 -5.16 -12.66
C VAL A 157 -13.83 -5.33 -11.75
N VAL A 158 -13.64 -5.47 -10.45
CA VAL A 158 -14.75 -5.58 -9.49
C VAL A 158 -15.62 -4.33 -9.52
N ALA A 159 -15.01 -3.14 -9.57
CA ALA A 159 -15.75 -1.88 -9.65
C ALA A 159 -16.59 -1.79 -10.93
N ASP A 160 -16.02 -2.12 -12.09
CA ASP A 160 -16.74 -2.08 -13.38
C ASP A 160 -17.86 -3.15 -13.47
N LEU A 161 -17.71 -4.29 -12.79
CA LEU A 161 -18.72 -5.36 -12.78
C LEU A 161 -19.87 -5.09 -11.81
N PHE A 162 -19.58 -4.62 -10.58
CA PHE A 162 -20.54 -4.58 -9.49
C PHE A 162 -20.95 -3.17 -9.06
N LEU A 163 -20.02 -2.20 -9.11
CA LEU A 163 -20.26 -0.85 -8.59
C LEU A 163 -20.66 0.13 -9.70
N ARG A 164 -20.26 -0.15 -10.95
CA ARG A 164 -20.42 0.77 -12.08
C ARG A 164 -21.02 0.11 -13.33
N PRO A 165 -22.15 -0.62 -13.20
CA PRO A 165 -22.77 -1.24 -14.36
C PRO A 165 -23.08 -0.17 -15.44
N GLY A 166 -22.68 -0.43 -16.69
CA GLY A 166 -22.97 0.44 -17.83
C GLY A 166 -21.91 1.49 -18.22
N HIS A 167 -20.79 1.60 -17.49
CA HIS A 167 -19.72 2.56 -17.81
C HIS A 167 -18.85 2.21 -19.05
N GLY A 168 -19.14 1.07 -19.69
CA GLY A 168 -18.39 0.53 -20.82
C GLY A 168 -17.07 -0.09 -20.37
N ARG A 169 -16.83 -1.37 -20.70
CA ARG A 169 -15.61 -2.07 -20.29
C ARG A 169 -14.40 -1.48 -21.00
N ARG A 170 -13.49 -0.87 -20.23
CA ARG A 170 -12.26 -0.25 -20.75
C ARG A 170 -11.13 -1.26 -20.85
N TRP A 171 -11.33 -2.32 -21.62
CA TRP A 171 -10.41 -3.46 -21.71
C TRP A 171 -8.95 -3.07 -21.97
N THR A 172 -8.71 -2.07 -22.82
CA THR A 172 -7.35 -1.56 -23.07
C THR A 172 -6.73 -0.97 -21.81
N LEU A 173 -7.48 -0.17 -21.06
CA LEU A 173 -7.02 0.41 -19.79
C LEU A 173 -6.72 -0.68 -18.76
N TRP A 174 -7.60 -1.70 -18.68
CA TRP A 174 -7.41 -2.86 -17.82
C TRP A 174 -6.13 -3.62 -18.20
N GLY A 175 -5.95 -3.91 -19.49
CA GLY A 175 -4.78 -4.62 -20.01
C GLY A 175 -3.48 -3.89 -19.71
N VAL A 176 -3.44 -2.56 -19.87
CA VAL A 176 -2.22 -1.79 -19.55
C VAL A 176 -1.93 -1.79 -18.05
N HIS A 177 -2.93 -1.55 -17.19
CA HIS A 177 -2.71 -1.59 -15.74
C HIS A 177 -2.34 -3.00 -15.26
N ALA A 178 -2.94 -4.04 -15.84
CA ALA A 178 -2.60 -5.43 -15.56
C ALA A 178 -1.17 -5.77 -16.00
N GLY A 179 -0.73 -5.30 -17.17
CA GLY A 179 0.65 -5.45 -17.63
C GLY A 179 1.65 -4.78 -16.69
N VAL A 180 1.39 -3.53 -16.29
CA VAL A 180 2.23 -2.82 -15.31
C VAL A 180 2.24 -3.55 -13.97
N ALA A 181 1.07 -3.97 -13.47
CA ALA A 181 0.96 -4.73 -12.23
C ALA A 181 1.76 -6.04 -12.28
N ALA A 182 1.72 -6.76 -13.42
CA ALA A 182 2.46 -8.00 -13.62
C ALA A 182 3.98 -7.77 -13.63
N VAL A 183 4.45 -6.70 -14.28
CA VAL A 183 5.88 -6.31 -14.24
C VAL A 183 6.33 -6.04 -12.81
N PHE A 184 5.57 -5.25 -12.05
CA PHE A 184 5.91 -4.98 -10.65
C PHE A 184 5.82 -6.23 -9.78
N ALA A 185 4.80 -7.09 -9.98
CA ALA A 185 4.70 -8.36 -9.27
C ALA A 185 5.92 -9.26 -9.53
N TRP A 186 6.39 -9.31 -10.78
CA TRP A 186 7.61 -10.02 -11.15
C TRP A 186 8.84 -9.41 -10.46
N VAL A 187 9.01 -8.08 -10.49
CA VAL A 187 10.10 -7.39 -9.78
C VAL A 187 10.06 -7.71 -8.28
N TYR A 188 8.89 -7.65 -7.65
CA TYR A 188 8.71 -7.95 -6.23
C TYR A 188 8.99 -9.42 -5.89
N SER A 189 8.68 -10.35 -6.80
CA SER A 189 9.02 -11.77 -6.61
C SER A 189 10.52 -12.07 -6.67
N GLY A 190 11.29 -11.20 -7.34
CA GLY A 190 12.74 -11.34 -7.47
C GLY A 190 13.56 -10.86 -6.27
N ARG A 191 12.94 -10.12 -5.34
CA ARG A 191 13.63 -9.56 -4.16
C ARG A 191 13.97 -10.62 -3.13
N GLU A 192 15.09 -10.43 -2.42
CA GLU A 192 15.73 -11.41 -1.54
C GLU A 192 14.80 -12.08 -0.51
N VAL A 193 13.79 -11.37 0.01
CA VAL A 193 12.85 -11.89 1.03
C VAL A 193 11.79 -12.84 0.44
N SER A 194 11.49 -12.79 -0.86
CA SER A 194 10.42 -13.60 -1.47
C SER A 194 10.83 -15.05 -1.74
N GLN A 195 12.14 -15.36 -1.74
CA GLN A 195 12.65 -16.65 -2.21
C GLN A 195 12.50 -17.80 -1.19
N SER A 196 12.05 -17.54 0.03
CA SER A 196 11.98 -18.54 1.10
C SER A 196 10.69 -19.36 1.15
N LEU A 197 9.65 -19.01 0.38
CA LEU A 197 8.33 -19.66 0.43
C LEU A 197 7.95 -20.30 -0.91
N SER A 198 7.49 -21.55 -0.85
CA SER A 198 6.97 -22.28 -2.02
C SER A 198 5.64 -21.70 -2.52
N LEU A 199 5.25 -22.01 -3.76
CA LEU A 199 3.97 -21.54 -4.33
C LEU A 199 2.76 -22.03 -3.51
N GLY A 200 2.80 -23.27 -3.01
CA GLY A 200 1.72 -23.82 -2.18
C GLY A 200 1.51 -23.03 -0.90
N GLN A 201 2.60 -22.76 -0.17
CA GLN A 201 2.58 -21.94 1.05
C GLN A 201 2.07 -20.53 0.79
N ARG A 202 2.45 -19.92 -0.34
CA ARG A 202 1.95 -18.59 -0.73
C ARG A 202 0.43 -18.60 -0.96
N LEU A 203 -0.10 -19.65 -1.58
CA LEU A 203 -1.55 -19.78 -1.81
C LEU A 203 -2.32 -20.04 -0.51
N GLU A 204 -1.76 -20.80 0.42
CA GLU A 204 -2.34 -21.04 1.76
C GLU A 204 -2.37 -19.78 2.62
N LEU A 205 -1.38 -18.90 2.48
CA LEU A 205 -1.33 -17.63 3.19
C LEU A 205 -2.44 -16.65 2.76
N VAL A 206 -2.97 -16.76 1.54
CA VAL A 206 -4.03 -15.85 1.04
C VAL A 206 -5.31 -15.93 1.89
N PRO A 207 -5.99 -17.09 2.02
CA PRO A 207 -7.20 -17.19 2.84
C PRO A 207 -6.93 -16.94 4.32
N ALA A 208 -5.77 -17.37 4.84
CA ALA A 208 -5.38 -17.10 6.23
C ALA A 208 -5.25 -15.59 6.50
N SER A 209 -4.61 -14.86 5.59
CA SER A 209 -4.47 -13.41 5.68
C SER A 209 -5.82 -12.71 5.60
N LEU A 210 -6.68 -13.11 4.66
CA LEU A 210 -8.03 -12.56 4.54
C LEU A 210 -8.88 -12.80 5.80
N GLY A 211 -8.84 -14.01 6.34
CA GLY A 211 -9.54 -14.36 7.58
C GLY A 211 -9.06 -13.50 8.76
N HIS A 212 -7.75 -13.33 8.89
CA HIS A 212 -7.16 -12.48 9.93
C HIS A 212 -7.62 -11.01 9.81
N TYR A 213 -7.59 -10.42 8.61
CA TYR A 213 -8.05 -9.04 8.43
C TYR A 213 -9.56 -8.88 8.66
N LEU A 214 -10.38 -9.87 8.28
CA LEU A 214 -11.81 -9.86 8.57
C LEU A 214 -12.09 -9.94 10.06
N GLU A 215 -11.39 -10.83 10.78
CA GLU A 215 -11.48 -10.93 12.24
C GLU A 215 -11.14 -9.60 12.91
N LYS A 216 -10.02 -8.97 12.53
CA LYS A 216 -9.58 -7.69 13.09
C LYS A 216 -10.50 -6.52 12.74
N TRP A 217 -11.21 -6.61 11.62
CA TRP A 217 -12.21 -5.61 11.24
C TRP A 217 -13.46 -5.69 12.13
N VAL A 218 -13.90 -6.90 12.49
CA VAL A 218 -15.06 -7.11 13.38
C VAL A 218 -14.69 -6.92 14.85
N CYS A 219 -13.57 -7.50 15.29
CA CYS A 219 -13.09 -7.48 16.66
C CYS A 219 -11.65 -6.96 16.70
N PRO A 220 -11.46 -5.63 16.82
CA PRO A 220 -10.14 -5.01 16.87
C PRO A 220 -9.43 -5.27 18.22
N SER A 221 -9.08 -6.52 18.50
CA SER A 221 -8.31 -6.93 19.67
C SER A 221 -6.83 -7.10 19.31
N GLN A 222 -5.91 -6.81 20.24
CA GLN A 222 -4.45 -6.95 20.03
C GLN A 222 -3.97 -6.37 18.69
N MET A 223 -4.10 -5.05 18.53
CA MET A 223 -3.53 -4.28 17.41
C MET A 223 -2.00 -4.16 17.52
N LEU A 224 -1.36 -5.06 18.26
CA LEU A 224 0.09 -5.14 18.30
C LEU A 224 0.53 -5.51 16.88
N PRO A 225 1.38 -4.70 16.26
CA PRO A 225 1.76 -4.86 14.85
C PRO A 225 2.81 -5.97 14.68
N ILE A 226 2.63 -7.07 15.42
CA ILE A 226 3.49 -8.22 15.43
C ILE A 226 2.74 -9.31 14.67
N TYR A 227 3.21 -9.63 13.47
CA TYR A 227 2.59 -10.67 12.68
C TYR A 227 3.01 -12.04 13.23
N PRO A 228 2.07 -12.94 13.54
CA PRO A 228 2.40 -14.30 13.90
C PRO A 228 3.10 -14.99 12.71
N LYS A 229 4.28 -15.57 12.95
CA LYS A 229 4.90 -16.55 12.06
C LYS A 229 4.11 -17.84 12.16
N TRP A 230 3.62 -18.29 11.02
CA TRP A 230 2.98 -19.59 10.89
C TRP A 230 4.01 -20.58 10.37
N ASP A 231 4.10 -21.73 11.03
CA ASP A 231 4.82 -22.88 10.54
C ASP A 231 3.90 -23.68 9.66
N LEU A 232 4.18 -23.63 8.36
CA LEU A 232 3.43 -24.34 7.35
C LEU A 232 4.01 -25.75 7.09
N SER A 233 4.95 -26.22 7.92
CA SER A 233 5.52 -27.58 7.81
C SER A 233 4.66 -28.66 8.49
N GLY A 234 3.68 -28.26 9.32
CA GLY A 234 2.67 -29.15 9.91
C GLY A 234 1.34 -29.12 9.16
N ALA A 235 0.60 -30.24 9.17
CA ALA A 235 -0.70 -30.40 8.49
C ALA A 235 -1.82 -29.45 8.98
N HIS A 236 -1.59 -28.77 10.10
CA HIS A 236 -2.39 -27.68 10.63
C HIS A 236 -1.39 -26.61 11.06
N GLY A 237 -1.30 -25.49 10.35
CA GLY A 237 -0.24 -24.50 10.58
C GLY A 237 -0.15 -24.09 12.05
N GLU A 238 0.99 -24.36 12.71
CA GLU A 238 1.22 -24.00 14.11
C GLU A 238 1.91 -22.64 14.20
N MET A 239 1.57 -21.83 15.21
CA MET A 239 2.20 -20.52 15.41
C MET A 239 3.59 -20.72 16.03
N ILE A 240 4.66 -20.52 15.24
CA ILE A 240 6.06 -20.74 15.66
C ILE A 240 6.76 -19.52 16.22
N GLY A 241 6.11 -18.36 16.19
CA GLY A 241 6.66 -17.16 16.81
C GLY A 241 6.15 -15.89 16.17
N TRP A 242 6.92 -14.84 16.31
CA TRP A 242 6.55 -13.49 15.92
C TRP A 242 7.60 -12.96 14.92
N ILE A 243 7.17 -12.39 13.78
CA ILE A 243 8.07 -11.59 12.94
C ILE A 243 8.24 -10.23 13.62
N PRO A 244 9.47 -9.68 13.70
CA PRO A 244 9.64 -8.26 13.86
C PRO A 244 8.99 -7.49 12.68
#